data_AF-A0A927P726-F1
#
_entry.id   AF-A0A927P726-F1
#
_cell.length_a   1.000
_cell.length_b   1.000
_cell.length_c   1.000
_cell.angle_alpha   90.00
_cell.angle_beta   90.00
_cell.angle_gamma   90.00
#
_symmetry.space_group_name_H-M   'P 1'
#
loop_
_entity.id
_entity.type
_entity.pdbx_description
1 polymer ?
#
loop_
_entity_poly.entity_id
_entity_poly.type
_entity_poly.pdbx_seq_one_letter_code
_entity_poly.pdbx_strand_id
1 'polypeptide(L)'
;MNIRKWAKLALLLSAVVVMAAAVPVTLSYIFSETAPLVNTFRPPAGLQDEVVVDIAITKQVKNTGEAELSPKGFTFHLKDEYGQVLTAVSDETGAALMTLGYNGAQSGTTFRYILTEQAGNHPGVTYSTVKYLLDVEVYLDAGEAKTRLYVNGAPVDAFAPVFVNQYTAPEIPDTGDPMPVVVLAVLLVVSCGLLIYLWKSRRFRTGEK
;
A
#
# COMPACT_ATOMS: atom_id res chain seq x y z
N MET A 1 -14.05 -93.38 73.64
CA MET A 1 -13.50 -93.28 75.02
C MET A 1 -12.20 -94.08 75.08
N ASN A 2 -11.04 -93.43 75.05
CA ASN A 2 -9.84 -93.84 75.78
C ASN A 2 -8.67 -92.86 75.56
N ILE A 3 -8.40 -92.12 76.62
CA ILE A 3 -7.32 -91.15 76.82
C ILE A 3 -6.25 -91.87 77.65
N ARG A 4 -5.07 -92.20 77.09
CA ARG A 4 -3.83 -92.52 77.84
C ARG A 4 -2.62 -92.36 76.91
N LYS A 5 -1.45 -91.85 77.27
CA LYS A 5 -0.89 -91.08 78.39
C LYS A 5 0.54 -90.71 77.90
N TRP A 6 0.86 -89.42 77.98
CA TRP A 6 2.15 -88.77 78.27
C TRP A 6 3.49 -89.54 78.25
N ALA A 7 4.47 -88.96 77.55
CA ALA A 7 5.88 -88.71 77.95
C ALA A 7 6.67 -88.33 76.67
N LYS A 8 7.67 -87.43 76.59
CA LYS A 8 8.42 -86.53 77.48
C LYS A 8 9.39 -85.79 76.53
N LEU A 9 9.76 -84.53 76.86
CA LEU A 9 11.00 -83.84 76.43
C LEU A 9 11.12 -83.55 74.91
N ALA A 10 11.67 -82.46 74.40
CA ALA A 10 12.56 -81.46 74.95
C ALA A 10 12.35 -80.12 74.22
N LEU A 11 12.66 -79.06 74.96
CA LEU A 11 12.74 -77.66 74.60
C LEU A 11 13.58 -77.41 73.33
N LEU A 12 13.02 -76.80 72.29
CA LEU A 12 13.79 -76.15 71.22
C LEU A 12 13.05 -74.91 70.68
N LEU A 13 13.60 -73.75 71.04
CA LEU A 13 13.80 -72.54 70.24
C LEU A 13 12.71 -72.13 69.22
N SER A 14 12.00 -71.06 69.58
CA SER A 14 11.58 -69.93 68.72
C SER A 14 11.36 -70.17 67.21
N ALA A 15 10.09 -70.13 66.79
CA ALA A 15 9.69 -69.43 65.58
C ALA A 15 8.19 -69.13 65.67
N VAL A 16 7.84 -67.86 65.95
CA VAL A 16 6.48 -67.36 65.78
C VAL A 16 6.23 -67.25 64.28
N VAL A 17 5.45 -68.18 63.73
CA VAL A 17 4.91 -68.04 62.38
C VAL A 17 3.63 -67.21 62.48
N VAL A 18 3.71 -65.92 62.15
CA VAL A 18 2.53 -65.13 61.83
C VAL A 18 2.32 -65.25 60.32
N MET A 19 1.35 -66.05 59.91
CA MET A 19 0.81 -66.02 58.55
C MET A 19 0.00 -64.73 58.39
N ALA A 20 0.61 -63.70 57.83
CA ALA A 20 -0.09 -62.49 57.43
C ALA A 20 -0.85 -62.76 56.11
N ALA A 21 -2.17 -62.77 56.17
CA ALA A 21 -3.04 -62.82 54.99
C ALA A 21 -2.80 -61.56 54.15
N ALA A 22 -2.44 -61.73 52.88
CA ALA A 22 -2.34 -60.65 51.92
C ALA A 22 -3.75 -60.12 51.60
N VAL A 23 -4.04 -58.89 52.04
CA VAL A 23 -5.22 -58.15 51.56
C VAL A 23 -4.80 -57.41 50.29
N PRO A 24 -5.47 -57.60 49.13
CA PRO A 24 -5.17 -56.78 47.96
C PRO A 24 -5.69 -55.36 48.20
N VAL A 25 -4.78 -54.39 48.25
CA VAL A 25 -5.12 -52.96 48.27
C VAL A 25 -5.63 -52.59 46.88
N THR A 26 -6.94 -52.38 46.74
CA THR A 26 -7.51 -51.77 45.54
C THR A 26 -7.37 -50.25 45.63
N LEU A 27 -6.49 -49.68 44.81
CA LEU A 27 -6.41 -48.24 44.57
C LEU A 27 -7.69 -47.79 43.84
N SER A 28 -8.66 -47.22 44.55
CA SER A 28 -9.76 -46.49 43.92
C SER A 28 -9.33 -45.05 43.71
N TYR A 29 -9.04 -44.68 42.45
CA TYR A 29 -8.70 -43.32 42.05
C TYR A 29 -10.00 -42.53 41.88
N ILE A 30 -10.28 -41.57 42.76
CA ILE A 30 -11.39 -40.63 42.60
C ILE A 30 -10.84 -39.45 41.80
N PHE A 31 -11.28 -39.31 40.56
CA PHE A 31 -10.96 -38.15 39.74
C PHE A 31 -11.87 -36.99 40.14
N SER A 32 -11.29 -35.98 40.80
CA SER A 32 -11.96 -34.72 41.11
C SER A 32 -11.36 -33.64 40.23
N GLU A 33 -11.80 -33.53 38.97
CA GLU A 33 -11.47 -32.41 38.11
C GLU A 33 -12.50 -31.30 38.28
N THR A 34 -12.15 -30.26 39.03
CA THR A 34 -12.80 -28.94 38.94
C THR A 34 -11.80 -27.91 38.44
N ALA A 35 -10.93 -28.30 37.49
CA ALA A 35 -10.19 -27.35 36.68
C ALA A 35 -11.01 -27.10 35.40
N PRO A 36 -11.41 -25.86 35.08
CA PRO A 36 -12.09 -25.61 33.82
C PRO A 36 -11.14 -25.99 32.67
N LEU A 37 -11.59 -26.88 31.79
CA LEU A 37 -10.95 -27.09 30.50
C LEU A 37 -11.08 -25.79 29.70
N VAL A 38 -10.07 -24.92 29.82
CA VAL A 38 -9.88 -23.84 28.86
C VAL A 38 -9.27 -24.50 27.63
N ASN A 39 -10.09 -24.67 26.59
CA ASN A 39 -9.60 -25.04 25.27
C ASN A 39 -8.71 -23.90 24.77
N THR A 40 -7.43 -23.96 25.09
CA THR A 40 -6.45 -22.99 24.65
C THR A 40 -6.14 -23.31 23.19
N PHE A 41 -7.00 -22.85 22.27
CA PHE A 41 -6.63 -22.81 20.87
C PHE A 41 -5.42 -21.88 20.76
N ARG A 42 -4.25 -22.48 20.65
CA ARG A 42 -3.02 -21.79 20.29
C ARG A 42 -2.92 -21.95 18.77
N PRO A 43 -3.26 -20.91 17.98
CA PRO A 43 -3.11 -21.01 16.53
C PRO A 43 -1.67 -21.43 16.22
N PRO A 44 -1.45 -22.31 15.23
CA PRO A 44 -0.10 -22.68 14.83
C PRO A 44 0.70 -21.40 14.55
N ALA A 45 1.87 -21.27 15.17
CA ALA A 45 2.81 -20.21 14.79
C ALA A 45 3.17 -20.45 13.30
N GLY A 46 2.79 -19.52 12.42
CA GLY A 46 2.98 -19.63 10.97
C GLY A 46 1.82 -19.13 10.09
N LEU A 47 0.67 -18.76 10.65
CA LEU A 47 -0.43 -18.16 9.86
C LEU A 47 -0.42 -16.61 9.83
N GLN A 48 0.66 -15.99 10.30
CA GLN A 48 0.76 -14.54 10.52
C GLN A 48 1.83 -13.85 9.68
N ASP A 49 2.43 -14.54 8.71
CA ASP A 49 3.40 -13.90 7.83
C ASP A 49 2.64 -12.99 6.88
N GLU A 50 2.73 -11.69 7.17
CA GLU A 50 2.19 -10.63 6.33
C GLU A 50 3.07 -10.52 5.09
N VAL A 51 2.45 -10.63 3.92
CA VAL A 51 3.11 -10.46 2.63
C VAL A 51 2.55 -9.23 1.96
N VAL A 52 3.44 -8.40 1.45
CA VAL A 52 3.10 -7.10 0.88
C VAL A 52 3.39 -7.12 -0.61
N VAL A 53 2.47 -6.55 -1.39
CA VAL A 53 2.65 -6.31 -2.82
C VAL A 53 2.64 -4.81 -3.06
N ASP A 54 3.79 -4.29 -3.48
CA ASP A 54 3.97 -2.89 -3.85
C ASP A 54 3.76 -2.70 -5.35
N ILE A 55 2.96 -1.71 -5.70
CA ILE A 55 2.68 -1.31 -7.08
C ILE A 55 3.27 0.09 -7.28
N ALA A 56 4.43 0.14 -7.91
CA ALA A 56 5.13 1.38 -8.25
C ALA A 56 4.65 1.90 -9.62
N ILE A 57 3.87 2.97 -9.61
CA ILE A 57 3.27 3.58 -10.79
C ILE A 57 4.17 4.70 -11.30
N THR A 58 4.39 4.74 -12.61
CA THR A 58 5.09 5.85 -13.28
C THR A 58 4.12 6.69 -14.10
N LYS A 59 4.07 7.98 -13.80
CA LYS A 59 3.35 8.99 -14.55
C LYS A 59 4.28 9.71 -15.52
N GLN A 60 3.87 9.76 -16.79
CA GLN A 60 4.49 10.61 -17.80
C GLN A 60 3.48 11.60 -18.37
N VAL A 61 3.97 12.79 -18.70
CA VAL A 61 3.22 13.83 -19.42
C VAL A 61 4.00 14.20 -20.67
N LYS A 62 3.40 13.97 -21.83
CA LYS A 62 3.94 14.35 -23.13
C LYS A 62 3.49 15.77 -23.45
N ASN A 63 4.37 16.73 -23.20
CA ASN A 63 4.18 18.14 -23.56
C ASN A 63 4.41 18.32 -25.07
N THR A 64 3.43 18.90 -25.77
CA THR A 64 3.52 19.12 -27.24
C THR A 64 3.61 20.59 -27.65
N GLY A 65 3.52 21.53 -26.70
CA GLY A 65 3.65 22.96 -26.92
C GLY A 65 4.82 23.58 -26.15
N GLU A 66 4.89 24.91 -26.11
CA GLU A 66 5.95 25.64 -25.40
C GLU A 66 5.80 25.58 -23.87
N ALA A 67 4.56 25.51 -23.38
CA ALA A 67 4.31 25.32 -21.96
C ALA A 67 4.42 23.85 -21.58
N GLU A 68 5.02 23.59 -20.43
CA GLU A 68 5.16 22.26 -19.87
C GLU A 68 4.24 22.09 -18.65
N LEU A 69 3.61 20.92 -18.57
CA LEU A 69 2.91 20.47 -17.37
C LEU A 69 3.75 19.39 -16.69
N SER A 70 3.94 19.53 -15.38
CA SER A 70 4.65 18.54 -14.58
C SER A 70 3.82 17.27 -14.39
N PRO A 71 4.45 16.10 -14.14
CA PRO A 71 3.73 14.85 -13.88
C PRO A 71 3.18 14.75 -12.45
N LYS A 72 3.15 15.85 -11.69
CA LYS A 72 2.70 15.89 -10.29
C LYS A 72 1.18 15.99 -10.20
N GLY A 73 0.60 15.32 -9.21
CA GLY A 73 -0.79 15.53 -8.83
C GLY A 73 -1.81 14.73 -9.63
N PHE A 74 -1.38 13.77 -10.46
CA PHE A 74 -2.29 12.85 -11.14
C PHE A 74 -2.71 11.73 -10.20
N THR A 75 -3.99 11.39 -10.22
CA THR A 75 -4.60 10.43 -9.30
C THR A 75 -4.82 9.08 -9.98
N PHE A 76 -4.44 8.01 -9.29
CA PHE A 76 -4.64 6.63 -9.73
C PHE A 76 -5.58 5.91 -8.78
N HIS A 77 -6.43 5.08 -9.33
CA HIS A 77 -7.39 4.25 -8.61
C HIS A 77 -7.09 2.77 -8.88
N LEU A 78 -6.92 2.02 -7.79
CA LEU A 78 -6.91 0.58 -7.79
C LEU A 78 -8.23 0.11 -7.17
N LYS A 79 -9.11 -0.42 -8.00
CA LYS A 79 -10.44 -0.86 -7.60
C LYS A 79 -10.49 -2.38 -7.44
N ASP A 80 -10.99 -2.87 -6.31
CA ASP A 80 -11.23 -4.29 -6.09
C ASP A 80 -12.57 -4.76 -6.68
N GLU A 81 -12.84 -6.07 -6.62
CA GLU A 81 -14.10 -6.66 -7.08
C GLU A 81 -15.35 -6.22 -6.28
N TYR A 82 -15.16 -5.80 -5.02
CA TYR A 82 -16.22 -5.32 -4.14
C TYR A 82 -16.50 -3.82 -4.30
N GLY A 83 -15.72 -3.15 -5.15
CA GLY A 83 -15.83 -1.73 -5.45
C GLY A 83 -15.09 -0.80 -4.50
N GLN A 84 -14.30 -1.32 -3.55
CA GLN A 84 -13.39 -0.50 -2.76
C GLN A 84 -12.29 0.05 -3.66
N VAL A 85 -11.88 1.27 -3.39
CA VAL A 85 -10.89 1.99 -4.19
C VAL A 85 -9.75 2.42 -3.29
N LEU A 86 -8.55 1.97 -3.64
CA LEU A 86 -7.31 2.51 -3.11
C LEU A 86 -6.80 3.59 -4.07
N THR A 87 -6.38 4.73 -3.51
CA THR A 87 -5.97 5.91 -4.28
C THR A 87 -4.50 6.24 -4.02
N ALA A 88 -3.77 6.58 -5.08
CA ALA A 88 -2.44 7.16 -4.99
C ALA A 88 -2.32 8.37 -5.91
N VAL A 89 -1.45 9.31 -5.54
CA VAL A 89 -1.22 10.56 -6.29
C VAL A 89 0.24 10.64 -6.67
N SER A 90 0.53 11.04 -7.90
CA SER A 90 1.91 11.20 -8.37
C SER A 90 2.63 12.37 -7.73
N ASP A 91 3.89 12.15 -7.40
CA ASP A 91 4.83 13.17 -6.93
C ASP A 91 5.45 13.98 -8.08
N GLU A 92 6.43 14.83 -7.76
CA GLU A 92 7.13 15.69 -8.72
C GLU A 92 7.88 14.94 -9.83
N THR A 93 8.31 13.70 -9.53
CA THR A 93 8.99 12.83 -10.50
C THR A 93 8.00 12.01 -11.33
N GLY A 94 6.71 12.07 -10.98
CA GLY A 94 5.67 11.24 -11.56
C GLY A 94 5.52 9.88 -10.88
N ALA A 95 6.21 9.62 -9.77
CA ALA A 95 6.10 8.35 -9.06
C ALA A 95 4.86 8.35 -8.15
N ALA A 96 4.15 7.23 -8.08
CA ALA A 96 3.12 6.96 -7.09
C ALA A 96 3.26 5.52 -6.59
N LEU A 97 2.99 5.28 -5.31
CA LEU A 97 3.10 3.95 -4.69
C LEU A 97 1.76 3.55 -4.08
N MET A 98 1.35 2.31 -4.36
CA MET A 98 0.24 1.64 -3.68
C MET A 98 0.76 0.34 -3.06
N THR A 99 0.29 0.04 -1.86
CA THR A 99 0.75 -1.11 -1.08
C THR A 99 -0.46 -1.96 -0.69
N LEU A 100 -0.41 -3.25 -1.02
CA LEU A 100 -1.44 -4.22 -0.68
C LEU A 100 -0.87 -5.24 0.31
N GLY A 101 -1.49 -5.34 1.49
CA GLY A 101 -1.12 -6.32 2.51
C GLY A 101 -2.01 -7.56 2.45
N TYR A 102 -1.39 -8.74 2.52
CA TYR A 102 -2.04 -10.04 2.61
C TYR A 102 -1.44 -10.87 3.73
N ASN A 103 -2.10 -11.95 4.11
CA ASN A 103 -1.59 -12.89 5.12
C ASN A 103 -1.80 -14.35 4.71
N GLY A 104 -1.14 -15.26 5.42
CA GLY A 104 -1.23 -16.69 5.17
C GLY A 104 -2.65 -17.27 5.31
N ALA A 105 -3.55 -16.64 6.08
CA ALA A 105 -4.94 -17.08 6.20
C ALA A 105 -5.76 -16.86 4.90
N GLN A 106 -5.28 -16.02 3.99
CA GLN A 106 -5.87 -15.77 2.68
C GLN A 106 -5.31 -16.69 1.57
N SER A 107 -4.45 -17.65 1.94
CA SER A 107 -3.87 -18.61 1.00
C SER A 107 -4.94 -19.38 0.22
N GLY A 108 -4.69 -19.60 -1.07
CA GLY A 108 -5.62 -20.23 -2.00
C GLY A 108 -6.69 -19.29 -2.55
N THR A 109 -6.62 -18.00 -2.23
CA THR A 109 -7.51 -16.96 -2.77
C THR A 109 -6.79 -16.13 -3.82
N THR A 110 -7.51 -15.76 -4.87
CA THR A 110 -7.06 -14.80 -5.88
C THR A 110 -7.84 -13.51 -5.74
N PHE A 111 -7.13 -12.40 -5.51
CA PHE A 111 -7.72 -11.08 -5.40
C PHE A 111 -7.61 -10.35 -6.74
N ARG A 112 -8.74 -9.86 -7.27
CA ARG A 112 -8.80 -9.18 -8.55
C ARG A 112 -8.94 -7.67 -8.37
N TYR A 113 -8.09 -6.93 -9.09
CA TYR A 113 -8.09 -5.48 -9.09
C TYR A 113 -8.04 -4.90 -10.49
N ILE A 114 -8.51 -3.67 -10.62
CA ILE A 114 -8.40 -2.87 -11.84
C ILE A 114 -7.68 -1.57 -11.50
N LEU A 115 -6.48 -1.40 -12.06
CA LEU A 115 -5.71 -0.16 -11.94
C LEU A 115 -6.01 0.76 -13.11
N THR A 116 -6.40 2.00 -12.79
CA THR A 116 -6.77 3.04 -13.75
C THR A 116 -6.27 4.42 -13.30
N GLU A 117 -6.07 5.32 -14.25
CA GLU A 117 -5.91 6.75 -13.95
C GLU A 117 -7.29 7.41 -13.85
N GLN A 118 -7.49 8.20 -12.80
CA GLN A 118 -8.68 9.02 -12.64
C GLN A 118 -8.51 10.32 -13.44
N ALA A 119 -9.41 10.57 -14.38
CA ALA A 119 -9.42 11.84 -15.10
C ALA A 119 -9.71 13.00 -14.14
N GLY A 120 -8.82 13.99 -14.18
CA GLY A 120 -8.98 15.27 -13.49
C GLY A 120 -9.59 16.34 -14.40
N ASN A 121 -9.40 17.61 -14.02
CA ASN A 121 -9.95 18.76 -14.74
C ASN A 121 -8.87 19.74 -15.24
N HIS A 122 -7.67 19.24 -15.54
CA HIS A 122 -6.60 20.09 -16.06
C HIS A 122 -6.90 20.49 -17.52
N PRO A 123 -6.98 21.79 -17.85
CA PRO A 123 -7.24 22.23 -19.22
C PRO A 123 -6.09 21.81 -20.14
N GLY A 124 -6.42 21.36 -21.36
CA GLY A 124 -5.42 20.94 -22.35
C GLY A 124 -4.77 19.58 -22.07
N VAL A 125 -5.21 18.84 -21.03
CA VAL A 125 -4.72 17.50 -20.73
C VAL A 125 -5.63 16.44 -21.30
N THR A 126 -5.06 15.53 -22.09
CA THR A 126 -5.69 14.27 -22.47
C THR A 126 -5.17 13.17 -21.55
N TYR A 127 -6.07 12.58 -20.77
CA TYR A 127 -5.75 11.55 -19.77
C TYR A 127 -5.57 10.17 -20.40
N SER A 128 -4.72 9.34 -19.78
CA SER A 128 -4.53 7.95 -20.18
C SER A 128 -5.80 7.14 -19.96
N THR A 129 -6.18 6.34 -20.95
CA THR A 129 -7.31 5.40 -20.86
C THR A 129 -6.85 3.96 -20.59
N VAL A 130 -5.56 3.77 -20.32
CA VAL A 130 -4.97 2.45 -20.04
C VAL A 130 -5.61 1.85 -18.79
N LYS A 131 -5.85 0.55 -18.84
CA LYS A 131 -6.36 -0.24 -17.72
C LYS A 131 -5.49 -1.47 -17.55
N TYR A 132 -5.10 -1.76 -16.31
CA TYR A 132 -4.42 -3.00 -15.97
C TYR A 132 -5.33 -3.87 -15.11
N LEU A 133 -5.54 -5.11 -15.54
CA LEU A 133 -6.23 -6.12 -14.77
C LEU A 133 -5.18 -6.87 -13.95
N LEU A 134 -5.26 -6.78 -12.63
CA LEU A 134 -4.31 -7.40 -11.72
C LEU A 134 -5.00 -8.54 -10.99
N ASP A 135 -4.40 -9.73 -11.02
CA ASP A 135 -4.79 -10.83 -10.16
C ASP A 135 -3.63 -11.15 -9.23
N VAL A 136 -3.87 -11.02 -7.92
CA VAL A 136 -2.90 -11.37 -6.88
C VAL A 136 -3.32 -12.70 -6.26
N GLU A 137 -2.57 -13.75 -6.56
CA GLU A 137 -2.75 -15.06 -5.94
C GLU A 137 -1.89 -15.13 -4.68
N VAL A 138 -2.51 -15.48 -3.55
CA VAL A 138 -1.81 -15.71 -2.28
C VAL A 138 -1.68 -17.22 -2.07
N TYR A 139 -0.48 -17.69 -1.78
CA TYR A 139 -0.20 -19.11 -1.53
C TYR A 139 0.80 -19.28 -0.38
N LEU A 140 0.87 -20.50 0.16
CA LEU A 140 1.87 -20.86 1.16
C LEU A 140 3.01 -21.62 0.50
N ASP A 141 4.24 -21.22 0.80
CA ASP A 141 5.45 -21.94 0.43
C ASP A 141 6.27 -22.20 1.70
N ALA A 142 6.48 -23.48 2.02
CA ALA A 142 7.13 -23.93 3.26
C ALA A 142 6.52 -23.36 4.57
N GLY A 143 5.24 -22.94 4.53
CA GLY A 143 4.54 -22.35 5.68
C GLY A 143 4.59 -20.82 5.73
N GLU A 144 5.31 -20.16 4.82
CA GLU A 144 5.36 -18.70 4.69
C GLU A 144 4.36 -18.23 3.62
N ALA A 145 3.72 -17.09 3.84
CA ALA A 145 2.83 -16.49 2.84
C ALA A 145 3.65 -15.87 1.70
N LYS A 146 3.30 -16.23 0.46
CA LYS A 146 3.85 -15.66 -0.76
C LYS A 146 2.74 -15.22 -1.70
N THR A 147 3.09 -14.36 -2.64
CA THR A 147 2.16 -13.88 -3.66
C THR A 147 2.70 -14.17 -5.06
N ARG A 148 1.77 -14.29 -6.01
CA ARG A 148 2.06 -14.32 -7.44
C ARG A 148 1.16 -13.30 -8.12
N LEU A 149 1.77 -12.41 -8.87
CA LEU A 149 1.06 -11.36 -9.58
C LEU A 149 0.85 -11.76 -11.04
N TYR A 150 -0.38 -11.58 -11.51
CA TYR A 150 -0.74 -11.67 -12.91
C TYR A 150 -1.23 -10.31 -13.39
N VAL A 151 -0.77 -9.91 -14.57
CA VAL A 151 -1.19 -8.67 -15.23
C VAL A 151 -1.80 -9.04 -16.57
N ASN A 152 -3.06 -8.66 -16.79
CA ASN A 152 -3.84 -8.99 -17.99
C ASN A 152 -3.84 -10.50 -18.29
N GLY A 153 -3.87 -11.33 -17.24
CA GLY A 153 -3.92 -12.79 -17.33
C GLY A 153 -2.57 -13.49 -17.51
N ALA A 154 -1.45 -12.77 -17.56
CA ALA A 154 -0.11 -13.33 -17.66
C ALA A 154 0.67 -13.15 -16.34
N PRO A 155 1.40 -14.17 -15.85
CA PRO A 155 2.23 -14.01 -14.65
C PRO A 155 3.39 -13.05 -14.93
N VAL A 156 3.71 -12.21 -13.94
CA VAL A 156 4.83 -11.26 -14.01
C VAL A 156 5.66 -11.33 -12.73
N ASP A 157 6.98 -11.23 -12.88
CA ASP A 157 7.90 -11.17 -11.73
C ASP A 157 7.97 -9.76 -11.13
N ALA A 158 7.83 -8.75 -11.98
CA ALA A 158 7.81 -7.34 -11.59
C ALA A 158 6.77 -6.59 -12.42
N PHE A 159 6.06 -5.67 -11.79
CA PHE A 159 5.05 -4.85 -12.43
C PHE A 159 5.37 -3.36 -12.25
N ALA A 160 5.59 -2.68 -13.38
CA ALA A 160 5.91 -1.25 -13.45
C ALA A 160 4.93 -0.55 -14.43
N PRO A 161 3.68 -0.27 -14.02
CA PRO A 161 2.70 0.37 -14.88
C PRO A 161 3.11 1.80 -15.23
N VAL A 162 2.89 2.17 -16.49
CA VAL A 162 3.16 3.52 -17.00
C VAL A 162 1.89 4.14 -17.55
N PHE A 163 1.54 5.31 -17.06
CA PHE A 163 0.41 6.10 -17.56
C PHE A 163 0.92 7.35 -18.25
N VAL A 164 0.59 7.52 -19.53
CA VAL A 164 1.05 8.66 -20.34
C VAL A 164 -0.13 9.58 -20.62
N ASN A 165 -0.05 10.82 -20.14
CA ASN A 165 -0.97 11.89 -20.57
C ASN A 165 -0.33 12.71 -21.66
N GLN A 166 -1.16 13.36 -22.46
CA GLN A 166 -0.70 14.37 -23.40
C GLN A 166 -1.17 15.74 -22.90
N TYR A 167 -0.28 16.73 -22.95
CA TYR A 167 -0.60 18.12 -22.62
C TYR A 167 -0.32 19.02 -23.81
N THR A 168 -1.33 19.81 -24.17
CA THR A 168 -1.22 20.89 -25.15
C THR A 168 -1.79 22.14 -24.51
N ALA A 169 -0.95 23.18 -24.39
CA ALA A 169 -1.38 24.45 -23.84
C ALA A 169 -2.56 25.00 -24.67
N PRO A 170 -3.63 25.50 -24.02
CA PRO A 170 -4.72 26.13 -24.74
C PRO A 170 -4.20 27.37 -25.47
N GLU A 171 -4.61 27.54 -26.73
CA GLU A 171 -4.32 28.77 -27.48
C GLU A 171 -5.00 29.95 -26.79
N ILE A 172 -4.21 30.95 -26.40
CA ILE A 172 -4.75 32.23 -25.96
C ILE A 172 -5.16 32.96 -27.24
N PRO A 173 -6.43 33.40 -27.38
CA PRO A 173 -6.82 34.17 -28.54
C PRO A 173 -5.92 35.39 -28.65
N ASP A 174 -5.41 35.66 -29.85
CA ASP A 174 -4.76 36.94 -30.13
C ASP A 174 -5.79 38.02 -29.79
N THR A 175 -5.51 38.84 -28.78
CA THR A 175 -6.47 39.82 -28.26
C THR A 175 -6.89 40.80 -29.35
N GLY A 176 -6.19 40.85 -30.51
CA GLY A 176 -6.61 41.57 -31.72
C GLY A 176 -6.63 43.09 -31.57
N ASP A 177 -6.61 43.57 -30.32
CA ASP A 177 -6.33 44.92 -29.93
C ASP A 177 -4.90 45.20 -30.37
N PRO A 178 -4.69 46.05 -31.40
CA PRO A 178 -3.34 46.51 -31.68
C PRO A 178 -2.86 47.13 -30.38
N MET A 179 -1.82 46.54 -29.77
CA MET A 179 -0.99 47.24 -28.80
C MET A 179 -0.82 48.63 -29.39
N PRO A 180 -1.20 49.72 -28.71
CA PRO A 180 -1.26 51.03 -29.33
C PRO A 180 0.17 51.58 -29.48
N VAL A 181 1.13 50.76 -29.93
CA VAL A 181 2.51 51.06 -30.30
C VAL A 181 2.52 52.20 -31.30
N VAL A 182 1.55 52.27 -32.21
CA VAL A 182 1.39 53.43 -33.11
C VAL A 182 1.01 54.69 -32.32
N VAL A 183 0.08 54.61 -31.37
CA VAL A 183 -0.28 55.76 -30.51
C VAL A 183 0.88 56.16 -29.60
N LEU A 184 1.60 55.21 -29.02
CA LEU A 184 2.80 55.44 -28.21
C LEU A 184 3.93 56.05 -29.05
N ALA A 185 4.14 55.58 -30.29
CA ALA A 185 5.10 56.16 -31.22
C ALA A 185 4.72 57.59 -31.61
N VAL A 186 3.44 57.87 -31.87
CA VAL A 186 2.93 59.22 -32.13
C VAL A 186 3.12 60.12 -30.90
N LEU A 187 2.81 59.64 -29.70
CA LEU A 187 3.03 60.38 -28.45
C LEU A 187 4.52 60.67 -28.21
N LEU A 188 5.41 59.72 -28.51
CA LEU A 188 6.87 59.93 -28.43
C LEU A 188 7.36 60.96 -29.46
N VAL A 189 6.84 60.95 -30.68
CA VAL A 189 7.19 61.94 -31.71
C VAL A 189 6.69 63.34 -31.31
N VAL A 190 5.47 63.45 -30.80
CA VAL A 190 4.90 64.71 -30.31
C VAL A 190 5.69 65.23 -29.10
N SER A 191 6.07 64.37 -28.16
CA SER A 191 6.86 64.77 -26.99
C SER A 191 8.28 65.21 -27.37
N CYS A 192 8.95 64.50 -28.28
CA CYS A 192 10.25 64.90 -28.83
C CYS A 192 10.16 66.24 -29.57
N GLY A 193 9.12 66.44 -30.38
CA GLY A 193 8.88 67.72 -31.06
C GLY A 193 8.68 68.88 -30.07
N LEU A 194 7.91 68.66 -29.00
CA LEU A 194 7.71 69.64 -27.94
C LEU A 194 9.01 69.95 -27.19
N LEU A 195 9.82 68.93 -26.88
CA LEU A 195 11.12 69.11 -26.22
C LEU A 195 12.09 69.90 -27.09
N ILE A 196 12.16 69.62 -28.39
CA ILE A 196 12.98 70.38 -29.35
C ILE A 196 12.50 71.83 -29.44
N TYR A 197 11.18 72.06 -29.47
CA TYR A 197 10.60 73.40 -29.47
C TYR A 197 10.91 74.18 -28.19
N LEU A 198 10.77 73.56 -27.03
CA LEU A 198 11.09 74.15 -25.73
C LEU A 198 12.60 74.44 -25.60
N TRP A 199 13.45 73.55 -26.10
CA TRP A 199 14.90 73.77 -26.14
C TRP A 199 15.26 74.96 -27.05
N LYS A 200 14.65 75.04 -28.23
CA LYS A 200 14.85 76.15 -29.18
C LYS A 200 14.37 77.48 -28.59
N SER A 201 13.16 77.53 -28.03
CA SER A 201 12.59 78.76 -27.44
C SER A 201 13.36 79.26 -26.21
N ARG A 202 13.95 78.37 -25.41
CA ARG A 202 14.88 78.77 -24.33
C ARG A 202 16.17 79.37 -24.87
N ARG A 203 16.76 78.78 -25.92
CA ARG A 203 18.02 79.26 -26.52
C ARG A 203 17.90 80.65 -27.14
N PHE A 204 16.76 80.97 -27.76
CA PHE A 204 16.52 82.30 -28.32
C PHE A 204 16.31 83.39 -27.25
N ARG A 205 15.75 83.05 -26.08
CA ARG A 205 15.54 84.02 -24.98
C ARG A 205 16.83 84.43 -24.26
N THR A 206 17.91 83.66 -24.36
CA THR A 206 19.20 83.96 -23.73
C THR A 206 20.23 84.57 -24.68
N GLY A 207 19.91 84.74 -25.97
CA GLY A 207 20.80 85.33 -26.97
C GLY A 207 20.67 86.84 -27.16
N GLU A 208 19.80 87.50 -26.38
CA GLU A 208 19.55 88.94 -26.45
C GLU A 208 20.00 89.61 -25.14
N LYS A 209 21.32 89.64 -24.91
CA LYS A 209 22.04 90.57 -24.02
C LYS A 209 23.45 90.77 -24.52
#